data_AF-A0A963ESV7-F1
#
_entry.id   AF-A0A963ESV7-F1
#
_cell.length_a   1.000
_cell.length_b   1.000
_cell.length_c   1.000
_cell.angle_alpha   90.00
_cell.angle_beta   90.00
_cell.angle_gamma   90.00
#
_symmetry.space_group_name_H-M   'P 1'
#
loop_
_entity.id
_entity.type
_entity.pdbx_description
1 polymer ?
#
loop_
_entity_poly.entity_id
_entity_poly.type
_entity_poly.pdbx_seq_one_letter_code
_entity_poly.pdbx_strand_id
1 'polypeptide(L)'
;MTAQSFNGFLLTRNWRDTPGGVELEFWFASAQGPLCALVRGERSVFFLRQAELARAQPLLDAVPGIECKPLPLRSFELQPVVAVYSRAYREARRLADALREQGLEPLEADINPADRYLMERFVAGSALLQGVARPSGSYLLLENPAIRSGAYRPALKVVSFDIETAMQGLQLYSIAVHGVDGDSHSRRVFMVGEGARQDFVEAHASQEAVLQAFTDWLAAYDPDVLIGWNVVNFDTWYLQRLADKLGLRLVLGRDRRSVHWRQLD
;
A
#
# COMPACT_ATOMS: atom_id res chain seq x y z
N MET A 1 23.33 2.45 16.89
CA MET A 1 22.77 3.36 15.88
C MET A 1 21.86 4.36 16.58
N THR A 2 21.97 5.64 16.28
CA THR A 2 21.19 6.71 16.93
C THR A 2 19.87 6.94 16.20
N ALA A 3 18.85 7.40 16.92
CA ALA A 3 17.61 7.83 16.32
C ALA A 3 17.84 9.07 15.45
N GLN A 4 17.22 9.12 14.29
CA GLN A 4 17.30 10.20 13.32
C GLN A 4 15.89 10.65 12.93
N SER A 5 15.80 11.86 12.39
CA SER A 5 14.54 12.45 11.93
C SER A 5 14.51 12.53 10.41
N PHE A 6 13.42 12.11 9.81
CA PHE A 6 13.21 12.06 8.36
C PHE A 6 11.93 12.81 8.01
N ASN A 7 12.03 13.71 7.04
CA ASN A 7 10.86 14.27 6.38
C ASN A 7 10.42 13.31 5.28
N GLY A 8 9.15 12.91 5.29
CA GLY A 8 8.57 11.99 4.33
C GLY A 8 7.25 12.50 3.78
N PHE A 9 6.91 12.04 2.58
CA PHE A 9 5.58 12.20 2.00
C PHE A 9 5.01 10.83 1.66
N LEU A 10 3.88 10.49 2.28
CA LEU A 10 3.24 9.18 2.18
C LEU A 10 2.78 8.92 0.75
N LEU A 11 3.22 7.80 0.18
CA LEU A 11 2.83 7.32 -1.15
C LEU A 11 1.85 6.15 -1.04
N THR A 12 2.20 5.13 -0.24
CA THR A 12 1.35 3.95 -0.07
C THR A 12 1.25 3.53 1.38
N ARG A 13 0.13 2.88 1.72
CA ARG A 13 -0.18 2.39 3.05
C ARG A 13 -0.81 1.00 2.94
N ASN A 14 -0.30 0.07 3.72
CA ASN A 14 -0.76 -1.31 3.77
C ASN A 14 -0.91 -1.75 5.24
N TRP A 15 -1.65 -2.82 5.44
CA TRP A 15 -1.77 -3.47 6.74
C TRP A 15 -1.87 -4.98 6.54
N ARG A 16 -1.49 -5.73 7.58
CA ARG A 16 -1.75 -7.16 7.68
C ARG A 16 -1.94 -7.57 9.13
N ASP A 17 -2.76 -8.59 9.34
CA ASP A 17 -2.83 -9.27 10.63
C ASP A 17 -1.61 -10.20 10.77
N THR A 18 -1.00 -10.19 11.96
CA THR A 18 0.11 -11.07 12.34
C THR A 18 -0.16 -11.70 13.70
N PRO A 19 0.56 -12.76 14.10
CA PRO A 19 0.45 -13.29 15.46
C PRO A 19 0.77 -12.26 16.55
N GLY A 20 1.58 -11.24 16.22
CA GLY A 20 1.97 -10.15 17.14
C GLY A 20 0.99 -8.97 17.17
N GLY A 21 -0.12 -9.02 16.44
CA GLY A 21 -1.07 -7.91 16.29
C GLY A 21 -1.14 -7.39 14.85
N VAL A 22 -1.76 -6.23 14.67
CA VAL A 22 -1.81 -5.57 13.36
C VAL A 22 -0.44 -4.97 13.07
N GLU A 23 0.09 -5.28 11.88
CA GLU A 23 1.26 -4.62 11.31
C GLU A 23 0.81 -3.62 10.25
N LEU A 24 1.32 -2.41 10.33
CA LEU A 24 1.11 -1.33 9.37
C LEU A 24 2.42 -1.10 8.62
N GLU A 25 2.31 -0.93 7.31
CA GLU A 25 3.43 -0.62 6.44
C GLU A 25 3.13 0.65 5.66
N PHE A 26 4.01 1.63 5.79
CA PHE A 26 3.89 2.93 5.13
C PHE A 26 5.13 3.18 4.28
N TRP A 27 4.94 3.55 3.01
CA TRP A 27 6.02 3.97 2.13
C TRP A 27 5.98 5.46 1.91
N PHE A 28 7.10 6.12 2.16
CA PHE A 28 7.29 7.55 2.01
C PHE A 28 8.33 7.85 0.94
N ALA A 29 8.11 8.91 0.17
CA ALA A 29 9.16 9.62 -0.56
C ALA A 29 9.90 10.55 0.39
N SER A 30 11.22 10.52 0.38
CA SER A 30 12.07 11.39 1.21
C SER A 30 13.26 11.92 0.41
N ALA A 31 13.97 12.91 0.95
CA ALA A 31 15.20 13.42 0.34
C ALA A 31 16.33 12.37 0.24
N GLN A 32 16.24 11.28 1.01
CA GLN A 32 17.19 10.16 0.99
C GLN A 32 16.67 8.99 0.15
N GLY A 33 15.64 9.23 -0.66
CA GLY A 33 14.95 8.23 -1.46
C GLY A 33 13.81 7.55 -0.71
N PRO A 34 13.44 6.33 -1.14
CA PRO A 34 12.37 5.54 -0.54
C PRO A 34 12.58 5.28 0.97
N LEU A 35 11.54 5.50 1.76
CA LEU A 35 11.55 5.19 3.20
C LEU A 35 10.33 4.34 3.57
N CYS A 36 10.57 3.14 4.08
CA CYS A 36 9.56 2.23 4.59
C CYS A 36 9.49 2.31 6.11
N ALA A 37 8.30 2.57 6.66
CA ALA A 37 8.02 2.53 8.09
C ALA A 37 7.12 1.34 8.41
N LEU A 38 7.60 0.42 9.25
CA LEU A 38 6.85 -0.72 9.76
C LEU A 38 6.45 -0.47 11.21
N VAL A 39 5.14 -0.35 11.47
CA VAL A 39 4.58 -0.23 12.83
C VAL A 39 3.95 -1.56 13.20
N ARG A 40 4.34 -2.13 14.34
CA ARG A 40 3.99 -3.49 14.77
C ARG A 40 3.29 -3.46 16.12
N GLY A 41 2.40 -4.42 16.34
CA GLY A 41 1.71 -4.58 17.62
C GLY A 41 0.55 -3.61 17.82
N GLU A 42 0.08 -2.99 16.73
CA GLU A 42 -1.12 -2.17 16.77
C GLU A 42 -2.36 -3.06 17.01
N ARG A 43 -3.38 -2.43 17.58
CA ARG A 43 -4.68 -3.08 17.83
C ARG A 43 -5.74 -2.39 16.99
N SER A 44 -6.70 -3.17 16.52
CA SER A 44 -7.94 -2.62 15.98
C SER A 44 -8.85 -2.19 17.13
N VAL A 45 -9.61 -1.12 16.92
CA VAL A 45 -10.60 -0.62 17.88
C VAL A 45 -11.86 -0.20 17.13
N PHE A 46 -12.99 -0.52 17.74
CA PHE A 46 -14.30 0.07 17.44
C PHE A 46 -15.01 0.38 18.76
N PHE A 47 -16.15 1.06 18.68
CA PHE A 47 -16.88 1.49 19.88
C PHE A 47 -18.30 0.93 19.90
N LEU A 48 -18.79 0.61 21.09
CA LEU A 48 -20.20 0.30 21.35
C LEU A 48 -20.75 1.29 22.37
N ARG A 49 -22.06 1.55 22.35
CA ARG A 49 -22.66 2.29 23.47
C ARG A 49 -22.57 1.44 24.73
N GLN A 50 -22.28 2.06 25.87
CA GLN A 50 -22.13 1.32 27.12
C GLN A 50 -23.38 0.52 27.50
N ALA A 51 -24.57 1.01 27.14
CA ALA A 51 -25.84 0.32 27.33
C ALA A 51 -25.98 -0.97 26.49
N GLU A 52 -25.23 -1.11 25.41
CA GLU A 52 -25.23 -2.29 24.53
C GLU A 52 -24.30 -3.40 25.04
N LEU A 53 -23.38 -3.08 25.95
CA LEU A 53 -22.32 -4.00 26.37
C LEU A 53 -22.86 -5.32 26.92
N ALA A 54 -23.91 -5.27 27.74
CA ALA A 54 -24.53 -6.48 28.30
C ALA A 54 -25.10 -7.41 27.23
N ARG A 55 -25.64 -6.85 26.14
CA ARG A 55 -26.15 -7.62 24.99
C ARG A 55 -25.03 -8.13 24.09
N ALA A 56 -23.93 -7.37 23.98
CA ALA A 56 -22.76 -7.74 23.19
C ALA A 56 -21.91 -8.83 23.84
N GLN A 57 -21.90 -8.90 25.19
CA GLN A 57 -20.98 -9.73 25.97
C GLN A 57 -20.84 -11.18 25.49
N PRO A 58 -21.91 -11.92 25.15
CA PRO A 58 -21.77 -13.30 24.66
C PRO A 58 -20.94 -13.43 23.38
N LEU A 59 -21.04 -12.46 22.46
CA LEU A 59 -20.23 -12.42 21.23
C LEU A 59 -18.79 -11.98 21.51
N LEU A 60 -18.62 -11.03 22.43
CA LEU A 60 -17.30 -10.53 22.82
C LEU A 60 -16.46 -11.63 23.51
N ASP A 61 -17.08 -12.40 24.41
CA ASP A 61 -16.43 -13.49 25.17
C ASP A 61 -16.08 -14.70 24.29
N ALA A 62 -16.81 -14.89 23.18
CA ALA A 62 -16.53 -15.96 22.22
C ALA A 62 -15.22 -15.75 21.45
N VAL A 63 -14.69 -14.52 21.43
CA VAL A 63 -13.47 -14.16 20.70
C VAL A 63 -12.32 -13.92 21.69
N PRO A 64 -11.28 -14.78 21.70
CA PRO A 64 -10.16 -14.64 22.62
C PRO A 64 -9.40 -13.32 22.42
N GLY A 65 -9.06 -12.66 23.52
CA GLY A 65 -8.19 -11.49 23.52
C GLY A 65 -8.88 -10.17 23.16
N ILE A 66 -10.22 -10.15 23.13
CA ILE A 66 -10.99 -8.90 23.11
C ILE A 66 -10.86 -8.22 24.47
N GLU A 67 -10.52 -6.93 24.45
CA GLU A 67 -10.48 -6.08 25.64
C GLU A 67 -11.53 -4.98 25.50
N CYS A 68 -12.43 -4.88 26.47
CA CYS A 68 -13.42 -3.80 26.56
C CYS A 68 -12.99 -2.78 27.59
N LYS A 69 -12.93 -1.51 27.22
CA LYS A 69 -12.48 -0.42 28.09
C LYS A 69 -13.41 0.80 27.98
N PRO A 70 -14.05 1.24 29.08
CA PRO A 70 -14.77 2.51 29.11
C PRO A 70 -13.82 3.67 28.81
N LEU A 71 -14.24 4.60 27.96
CA LEU A 71 -13.47 5.80 27.61
C LEU A 71 -14.28 7.07 27.89
N PRO A 72 -13.64 8.22 28.12
CA PRO A 72 -14.31 9.51 28.22
C PRO A 72 -14.74 10.05 26.83
N LEU A 73 -15.39 9.19 26.04
CA LEU A 73 -15.92 9.48 24.70
C LEU A 73 -17.43 9.26 24.69
N ARG A 74 -18.10 9.82 23.68
CA ARG A 74 -19.54 9.70 23.50
C ARG A 74 -19.87 9.43 22.03
N SER A 75 -20.99 8.74 21.82
CA SER A 75 -21.66 8.62 20.52
C SER A 75 -22.28 9.94 20.07
N PHE A 76 -22.86 9.96 18.87
CA PHE A 76 -23.51 11.15 18.32
C PHE A 76 -24.79 11.51 19.09
N GLU A 77 -25.44 10.52 19.73
CA GLU A 77 -26.57 10.68 20.65
C GLU A 77 -26.12 11.05 22.08
N LEU A 78 -24.85 11.46 22.25
CA LEU A 78 -24.22 11.83 23.52
C LEU A 78 -24.24 10.72 24.59
N GLN A 79 -24.42 9.46 24.19
CA GLN A 79 -24.34 8.31 25.09
C GLN A 79 -22.88 7.90 25.32
N PRO A 80 -22.50 7.50 26.56
CA PRO A 80 -21.16 6.99 26.83
C PRO A 80 -20.88 5.72 26.00
N VAL A 81 -19.63 5.57 25.58
CA VAL A 81 -19.17 4.42 24.79
C VAL A 81 -18.10 3.61 25.50
N VAL A 82 -17.99 2.34 25.12
CA VAL A 82 -16.91 1.42 25.48
C VAL A 82 -16.10 1.12 24.23
N ALA A 83 -14.77 1.21 24.33
CA ALA A 83 -13.89 0.76 23.26
C ALA A 83 -13.73 -0.76 23.33
N VAL A 84 -13.83 -1.41 22.17
CA VAL A 84 -13.60 -2.83 21.99
C VAL A 84 -12.31 -2.98 21.19
N TYR A 85 -11.24 -3.44 21.85
CA TYR A 85 -9.93 -3.65 21.25
C TYR A 85 -9.76 -5.11 20.81
N SER A 86 -9.22 -5.30 19.62
CA SER A 86 -8.82 -6.61 19.09
C SER A 86 -7.37 -6.57 18.59
N ARG A 87 -6.67 -7.70 18.72
CA ARG A 87 -5.31 -7.86 18.16
C ARG A 87 -5.31 -8.05 16.64
N ALA A 88 -6.44 -8.43 16.04
CA ALA A 88 -6.56 -8.65 14.60
C ALA A 88 -7.72 -7.84 14.02
N TYR A 89 -7.48 -7.15 12.91
CA TYR A 89 -8.50 -6.32 12.26
C TYR A 89 -9.56 -7.16 11.56
N ARG A 90 -9.20 -8.28 10.92
CA ARG A 90 -10.19 -9.18 10.32
C ARG A 90 -11.17 -9.73 11.35
N GLU A 91 -10.66 -10.04 12.54
CA GLU A 91 -11.50 -10.51 13.64
C GLU A 91 -12.40 -9.40 14.19
N ALA A 92 -11.86 -8.18 14.34
CA ALA A 92 -12.66 -7.01 14.72
C ALA A 92 -13.81 -6.75 13.73
N ARG A 93 -13.55 -6.89 12.42
CA ARG A 93 -14.57 -6.76 11.37
C ARG A 93 -15.67 -7.81 11.49
N ARG A 94 -15.30 -9.10 11.60
CA ARG A 94 -16.28 -10.19 11.79
C ARG A 94 -17.13 -10.00 13.03
N LEU A 95 -16.50 -9.61 14.14
CA LEU A 95 -17.19 -9.34 15.39
C LEU A 95 -18.16 -8.16 15.24
N ALA A 96 -17.74 -7.07 14.59
CA ALA A 96 -18.61 -5.95 14.30
C ALA A 96 -19.80 -6.34 13.40
N ASP A 97 -19.58 -7.16 12.38
CA ASP A 97 -20.66 -7.64 11.51
C ASP A 97 -21.66 -8.51 12.30
N ALA A 98 -21.19 -9.43 13.14
CA ALA A 98 -22.05 -10.24 14.02
C ALA A 98 -22.84 -9.39 15.05
N LEU A 99 -22.24 -8.32 15.57
CA LEU A 99 -22.92 -7.38 16.46
C LEU A 99 -24.04 -6.62 15.72
N ARG A 100 -23.82 -6.22 14.46
CA ARG A 100 -24.85 -5.59 13.62
C ARG A 100 -26.01 -6.52 13.34
N GLU A 101 -25.76 -7.80 13.11
CA GLU A 101 -26.82 -8.82 12.94
C GLU A 101 -27.71 -8.94 14.18
N GLN A 102 -27.19 -8.64 15.38
CA GLN A 102 -27.95 -8.57 16.63
C GLN A 102 -28.63 -7.22 16.88
N GLY A 103 -28.61 -6.31 15.90
CA GLY A 103 -29.18 -4.97 16.00
C GLY A 103 -28.39 -4.05 16.94
N LEU A 104 -27.09 -4.27 17.10
CA LEU A 104 -26.17 -3.38 17.81
C LEU A 104 -25.41 -2.49 16.84
N GLU A 105 -24.82 -1.41 17.34
CA GLU A 105 -24.21 -0.39 16.49
C GLU A 105 -22.70 -0.22 16.80
N PRO A 106 -21.83 -1.06 16.22
CA PRO A 106 -20.38 -0.89 16.33
C PRO A 106 -19.92 0.30 15.50
N LEU A 107 -19.62 1.40 16.19
CA LEU A 107 -19.15 2.67 15.63
C LEU A 107 -17.67 2.56 15.21
N GLU A 108 -17.35 3.15 14.06
CA GLU A 108 -15.99 3.24 13.51
C GLU A 108 -15.28 1.89 13.26
N ALA A 109 -16.03 0.79 13.22
CA ALA A 109 -15.47 -0.55 12.95
C ALA A 109 -15.05 -0.75 11.48
N ASP A 110 -15.40 0.18 10.59
CA ASP A 110 -15.05 0.23 9.17
C ASP A 110 -13.74 0.95 8.88
N ILE A 111 -13.17 1.64 9.87
CA ILE A 111 -11.91 2.36 9.68
C ILE A 111 -10.76 1.36 9.51
N ASN A 112 -10.08 1.43 8.36
CA ASN A 112 -8.88 0.65 8.08
C ASN A 112 -7.78 0.96 9.12
N PRO A 113 -7.03 -0.02 9.63
CA PRO A 113 -6.02 0.23 10.66
C PRO A 113 -4.93 1.22 10.26
N ALA A 114 -4.51 1.21 8.99
CA ALA A 114 -3.54 2.16 8.48
C ALA A 114 -4.14 3.58 8.42
N ASP A 115 -5.43 3.72 8.10
CA ASP A 115 -6.13 5.01 8.17
C ASP A 115 -6.26 5.50 9.60
N ARG A 116 -6.72 4.64 10.52
CA ARG A 116 -6.84 4.98 11.94
C ARG A 116 -5.53 5.55 12.46
N TYR A 117 -4.41 4.86 12.21
CA TYR A 117 -3.11 5.26 12.71
C TYR A 117 -2.70 6.67 12.24
N LEU A 118 -2.92 6.97 10.96
CA LEU A 118 -2.57 8.26 10.36
C LEU A 118 -3.55 9.38 10.74
N MET A 119 -4.84 9.07 10.77
CA MET A 119 -5.94 10.00 11.10
C MET A 119 -5.76 10.59 12.50
N GLU A 120 -5.52 9.74 13.50
CA GLU A 120 -5.30 10.18 14.90
C GLU A 120 -4.01 11.00 15.09
N ARG A 121 -3.15 11.05 14.06
CA ARG A 121 -1.89 11.82 14.03
C ARG A 121 -1.95 13.00 13.05
N PHE A 122 -3.11 13.27 12.46
CA PHE A 122 -3.34 14.31 11.46
C PHE A 122 -2.38 14.22 10.25
N VAL A 123 -1.97 13.02 9.87
CA VAL A 123 -1.08 12.79 8.73
C VAL A 123 -1.91 12.60 7.46
N ALA A 124 -1.95 13.63 6.60
CA ALA A 124 -2.66 13.60 5.31
C ALA A 124 -1.75 13.34 4.09
N GLY A 125 -0.44 13.27 4.30
CA GLY A 125 0.54 13.06 3.24
C GLY A 125 1.95 13.31 3.78
N SER A 126 2.27 14.57 4.10
CA SER A 126 3.55 14.87 4.72
C SER A 126 3.61 14.45 6.19
N ALA A 127 4.73 13.83 6.56
CA ALA A 127 5.02 13.42 7.92
C ALA A 127 6.49 13.69 8.31
N LEU A 128 6.71 13.85 9.61
CA LEU A 128 8.02 13.71 10.23
C LEU A 128 8.09 12.35 10.93
N LEU A 129 9.10 11.57 10.58
CA LEU A 129 9.37 10.25 11.16
C LEU A 129 10.64 10.32 12.01
N GLN A 130 10.59 9.78 13.22
CA GLN A 130 11.75 9.69 14.11
C GLN A 130 11.97 8.24 14.54
N GLY A 131 13.15 7.71 14.26
CA GLY A 131 13.49 6.32 14.57
C GLY A 131 14.91 5.96 14.16
N VAL A 132 15.29 4.70 14.38
CA VAL A 132 16.57 4.16 13.94
C VAL A 132 16.42 3.62 12.52
N ALA A 133 16.99 4.31 11.55
CA ALA A 133 16.96 3.86 10.16
C ALA A 133 17.99 2.74 9.93
N ARG A 134 17.58 1.75 9.13
CA ARG A 134 18.42 0.66 8.65
C ARG A 134 18.34 0.62 7.11
N PRO A 135 19.47 0.59 6.40
CA PRO A 135 19.46 0.35 4.96
C PRO A 135 18.84 -1.03 4.65
N SER A 136 18.01 -1.10 3.62
CA SER A 136 17.38 -2.32 3.13
C SER A 136 17.23 -2.23 1.61
N GLY A 137 18.14 -2.87 0.87
CA GLY A 137 18.16 -2.75 -0.58
C GLY A 137 18.30 -1.29 -1.04
N SER A 138 17.32 -0.80 -1.82
CA SER A 138 17.27 0.57 -2.34
C SER A 138 16.59 1.58 -1.39
N TYR A 139 16.17 1.18 -0.19
CA TYR A 139 15.36 2.01 0.70
C TYR A 139 15.83 2.01 2.16
N LEU A 140 15.33 2.96 2.94
CA LEU A 140 15.52 3.02 4.38
C LEU A 140 14.34 2.38 5.10
N LEU A 141 14.62 1.47 6.04
CA LEU A 141 13.62 0.84 6.90
C LEU A 141 13.66 1.45 8.30
N LEU A 142 12.51 1.88 8.81
CA LEU A 142 12.30 2.25 10.20
C LEU A 142 11.29 1.29 10.84
N GLU A 143 11.69 0.65 11.95
CA GLU A 143 10.79 -0.17 12.76
C GLU A 143 10.25 0.63 13.94
N ASN A 144 8.92 0.65 14.09
CA ASN A 144 8.17 1.40 15.10
C ASN A 144 8.63 2.87 15.25
N PRO A 145 8.77 3.65 14.17
CA PRO A 145 9.11 5.06 14.29
C PRO A 145 7.98 5.85 14.96
N ALA A 146 8.34 6.94 15.63
CA ALA A 146 7.38 7.98 15.94
C ALA A 146 7.02 8.73 14.66
N ILE A 147 5.71 8.85 14.37
CA ILE A 147 5.20 9.52 13.18
C ILE A 147 4.28 10.66 13.63
N ARG A 148 4.44 11.85 13.05
CA ARG A 148 3.53 12.99 13.21
C ARG A 148 3.38 13.76 11.90
N SER A 149 2.36 14.60 11.80
CA SER A 149 2.13 15.46 10.64
C SER A 149 3.33 16.38 10.35
N GLY A 150 3.50 16.70 9.07
CA GLY A 150 4.56 17.58 8.57
C GLY A 150 4.08 18.46 7.40
N ALA A 151 5.00 19.23 6.83
CA ALA A 151 4.74 20.15 5.71
C ALA A 151 5.66 19.94 4.49
N TYR A 152 6.44 18.85 4.48
CA TYR A 152 7.34 18.48 3.40
C TYR A 152 6.60 18.24 2.06
N ARG A 153 7.29 18.54 0.96
CA ARG A 153 6.88 18.23 -0.41
C ARG A 153 8.07 17.60 -1.13
N PRO A 154 7.95 16.35 -1.64
CA PRO A 154 9.03 15.68 -2.32
C PRO A 154 9.12 16.14 -3.77
N ALA A 155 10.31 16.04 -4.36
CA ALA A 155 10.42 15.79 -5.79
C ALA A 155 10.20 14.29 -6.00
N LEU A 156 9.36 13.91 -6.96
CA LEU A 156 9.03 12.52 -7.24
C LEU A 156 9.70 12.06 -8.52
N LYS A 157 10.21 10.83 -8.50
CA LYS A 157 10.69 10.13 -9.69
C LYS A 157 9.50 9.51 -10.42
N VAL A 158 9.29 9.89 -11.67
CA VAL A 158 8.08 9.54 -12.43
C VAL A 158 8.44 8.71 -13.65
N VAL A 159 7.66 7.68 -13.95
CA VAL A 159 7.74 6.93 -15.22
C VAL A 159 6.40 7.00 -15.91
N SER A 160 6.39 7.56 -17.12
CA SER A 160 5.31 7.34 -18.07
C SER A 160 5.58 6.05 -18.83
N PHE A 161 4.59 5.18 -18.96
CA PHE A 161 4.70 4.01 -19.82
C PHE A 161 3.43 3.77 -20.63
N ASP A 162 3.61 3.09 -21.76
CA ASP A 162 2.58 2.78 -22.75
C ASP A 162 2.92 1.46 -23.44
N ILE A 163 1.90 0.68 -23.81
CA ILE A 163 2.07 -0.62 -24.49
C ILE A 163 1.41 -0.65 -25.87
N GLU A 164 2.04 -1.37 -26.80
CA GLU A 164 1.48 -1.67 -28.11
C GLU A 164 1.20 -3.16 -28.25
N THR A 165 0.01 -3.49 -28.76
CA THR A 165 -0.53 -4.87 -28.72
C THR A 165 -1.29 -5.22 -29.99
N ALA A 166 -1.52 -6.52 -30.22
CA ALA A 166 -2.39 -6.96 -31.30
C ALA A 166 -3.87 -6.62 -31.00
N MET A 167 -4.65 -6.32 -32.05
CA MET A 167 -6.10 -6.03 -31.92
C MET A 167 -6.90 -7.21 -31.35
N GLN A 168 -6.42 -8.44 -31.55
CA GLN A 168 -7.08 -9.66 -31.09
C GLN A 168 -6.08 -10.58 -30.41
N GLY A 169 -6.54 -11.27 -29.37
CA GLY A 169 -5.70 -12.15 -28.56
C GLY A 169 -4.89 -11.41 -27.51
N LEU A 170 -3.84 -12.07 -27.03
CA LEU A 170 -2.94 -11.55 -26.00
C LEU A 170 -1.50 -11.69 -26.52
N GLN A 171 -1.13 -10.71 -27.34
CA GLN A 171 0.18 -10.56 -27.98
C GLN A 171 0.68 -9.14 -27.77
N LEU A 172 1.85 -9.02 -27.13
CA LEU A 172 2.50 -7.73 -26.86
C LEU A 172 3.54 -7.47 -27.96
N TYR A 173 3.56 -6.26 -28.51
CA TYR A 173 4.59 -5.82 -29.45
C TYR A 173 5.69 -5.03 -28.76
N SER A 174 5.33 -4.05 -27.93
CA SER A 174 6.32 -3.26 -27.21
C SER A 174 5.81 -2.64 -25.93
N ILE A 175 6.75 -2.22 -25.09
CA ILE A 175 6.52 -1.35 -23.94
C ILE A 175 7.45 -0.14 -24.09
N ALA A 176 6.89 1.06 -24.17
CA ALA A 176 7.64 2.31 -24.18
C ALA A 176 7.66 2.90 -22.76
N VAL A 177 8.80 3.48 -22.37
CA VAL A 177 8.96 4.15 -21.07
C VAL A 177 9.66 5.50 -21.23
N HIS A 178 9.20 6.48 -20.46
CA HIS A 178 9.88 7.76 -20.25
C HIS A 178 9.96 8.05 -18.75
N GLY A 179 11.13 7.82 -18.17
CA GLY A 179 11.46 8.16 -16.80
C GLY A 179 11.97 9.60 -16.68
N VAL A 180 11.52 10.31 -15.66
CA VAL A 180 11.94 11.67 -15.29
C VAL A 180 12.30 11.70 -13.80
N ASP A 181 13.49 12.22 -13.50
CA ASP A 181 14.01 12.42 -12.13
C ASP A 181 14.74 13.77 -12.10
N GLY A 182 14.04 14.83 -11.69
CA GLY A 182 14.51 16.21 -11.88
C GLY A 182 14.79 16.50 -13.36
N ASP A 183 16.03 16.90 -13.68
CA ASP A 183 16.47 17.16 -15.05
C ASP A 183 16.96 15.89 -15.78
N SER A 184 17.01 14.74 -15.10
CA SER A 184 17.44 13.47 -15.66
C SER A 184 16.30 12.76 -16.38
N HIS A 185 16.57 12.29 -17.59
CA HIS A 185 15.60 11.56 -18.41
C HIS A 185 16.14 10.19 -18.82
N SER A 186 15.28 9.18 -18.77
CA SER A 186 15.56 7.85 -19.34
C SER A 186 14.43 7.48 -20.29
N ARG A 187 14.76 7.19 -21.55
CA ARG A 187 13.79 6.87 -22.61
C ARG A 187 14.16 5.52 -23.21
N ARG A 188 13.23 4.58 -23.21
CA ARG A 188 13.45 3.24 -23.76
C ARG A 188 12.18 2.68 -24.39
N VAL A 189 12.35 1.81 -25.38
CA VAL A 189 11.27 0.99 -25.95
C VAL A 189 11.76 -0.46 -25.97
N PHE A 190 11.09 -1.32 -25.19
CA PHE A 190 11.33 -2.77 -25.21
C PHE A 190 10.45 -3.36 -26.32
N MET A 191 11.05 -3.93 -27.35
CA MET A 191 10.37 -4.34 -28.59
C MET A 191 10.50 -5.85 -28.84
N VAL A 192 9.42 -6.51 -29.24
CA VAL A 192 9.48 -7.89 -29.73
C VAL A 192 10.00 -7.92 -31.16
N GLY A 193 10.99 -8.77 -31.41
CA GLY A 193 11.60 -8.97 -32.71
C GLY A 193 12.69 -7.94 -33.04
N GLU A 194 13.36 -8.16 -34.16
CA GLU A 194 14.46 -7.32 -34.63
C GLU A 194 13.99 -6.34 -35.72
N GLY A 195 14.77 -5.28 -35.95
CA GLY A 195 14.60 -4.39 -37.11
C GLY A 195 14.61 -2.90 -36.77
N ALA A 196 14.16 -2.53 -35.57
CA ALA A 196 14.34 -1.19 -35.02
C ALA A 196 15.82 -0.96 -34.66
N ARG A 197 16.35 0.22 -34.98
CA ARG A 197 17.78 0.57 -34.85
C ARG A 197 18.03 1.86 -34.07
N GLN A 198 16.98 2.45 -33.53
CA GLN A 198 17.09 3.66 -32.73
C GLN A 198 17.79 3.34 -31.41
N ASP A 199 18.66 4.23 -30.95
CA ASP A 199 19.51 4.00 -29.75
C ASP A 199 18.71 3.77 -28.45
N PHE A 200 17.43 4.14 -28.43
CA PHE A 200 16.54 3.94 -27.29
C PHE A 200 15.68 2.66 -27.41
N VAL A 201 15.85 1.83 -28.43
CA VAL A 201 15.08 0.59 -28.62
C VAL A 201 15.92 -0.61 -28.20
N GLU A 202 15.37 -1.42 -27.31
CA GLU A 202 15.93 -2.71 -26.89
C GLU A 202 15.08 -3.84 -27.53
N ALA A 203 15.69 -4.57 -28.46
CA ALA A 203 15.03 -5.68 -29.15
C ALA A 203 15.12 -6.99 -28.33
N HIS A 204 14.01 -7.72 -28.26
CA HIS A 204 13.89 -8.96 -27.50
C HIS A 204 13.23 -10.07 -28.33
N ALA A 205 13.64 -11.31 -28.10
CA ALA A 205 13.19 -12.47 -28.90
C ALA A 205 11.71 -12.85 -28.66
N SER A 206 11.08 -12.39 -27.58
CA SER A 206 9.71 -12.74 -27.22
C SER A 206 9.04 -11.69 -26.32
N GLN A 207 7.71 -11.73 -26.23
CA GLN A 207 6.94 -10.91 -25.29
C GLN A 207 7.26 -11.19 -23.81
N GLU A 208 7.71 -12.42 -23.50
CA GLU A 208 8.17 -12.78 -22.16
C GLU A 208 9.46 -12.02 -21.82
N ALA A 209 10.40 -12.00 -22.75
CA ALA A 209 11.65 -11.25 -22.60
C ALA A 209 11.41 -9.72 -22.53
N VAL A 210 10.45 -9.19 -23.30
CA VAL A 210 10.03 -7.78 -23.19
C VAL A 210 9.47 -7.48 -21.80
N LEU A 211 8.55 -8.30 -21.29
CA LEU A 211 7.96 -8.10 -19.97
C LEU A 211 9.03 -8.16 -18.88
N GLN A 212 9.94 -9.14 -18.95
CA GLN A 212 11.03 -9.28 -18.00
C GLN A 212 11.96 -8.07 -18.03
N ALA A 213 12.42 -7.65 -19.21
CA ALA A 213 13.28 -6.49 -19.39
C ALA A 213 12.64 -5.19 -18.86
N PHE A 214 11.35 -4.99 -19.13
CA PHE A 214 10.60 -3.86 -18.57
C PHE A 214 10.59 -3.90 -17.03
N THR A 215 10.27 -5.03 -16.41
CA THR A 215 10.23 -5.12 -14.94
C THR A 215 11.60 -4.98 -14.30
N ASP A 216 12.66 -5.47 -14.95
CA ASP A 216 14.04 -5.33 -14.48
C ASP A 216 14.51 -3.88 -14.57
N TRP A 217 14.20 -3.22 -15.69
CA TRP A 217 14.45 -1.79 -15.85
C TRP A 217 13.70 -0.97 -14.81
N LEU A 218 12.43 -1.28 -14.57
CA LEU A 218 11.60 -0.57 -13.60
C LEU A 218 12.15 -0.72 -12.18
N ALA A 219 12.58 -1.93 -11.80
CA ALA A 219 13.20 -2.19 -10.51
C ALA A 219 14.54 -1.45 -10.35
N ALA A 220 15.33 -1.35 -11.41
CA ALA A 220 16.59 -0.59 -11.40
C ALA A 220 16.36 0.93 -11.38
N TYR A 221 15.31 1.40 -12.05
CA TYR A 221 14.94 2.81 -12.07
C TYR A 221 14.27 3.26 -10.76
N ASP A 222 13.50 2.39 -10.12
CA ASP A 222 12.79 2.61 -8.83
C ASP A 222 11.96 3.92 -8.78
N PRO A 223 10.95 4.09 -9.66
CA PRO A 223 10.12 5.29 -9.65
C PRO A 223 9.20 5.35 -8.44
N ASP A 224 8.83 6.57 -8.03
CA ASP A 224 7.79 6.82 -7.04
C ASP A 224 6.38 6.76 -7.66
N VAL A 225 6.24 7.15 -8.93
CA VAL A 225 4.95 7.25 -9.61
C VAL A 225 5.02 6.62 -11.00
N LEU A 226 4.04 5.78 -11.31
CA LEU A 226 3.77 5.31 -12.67
C LEU A 226 2.59 6.09 -13.24
N ILE A 227 2.76 6.64 -14.44
CA ILE A 227 1.72 7.39 -15.16
C ILE A 227 1.51 6.80 -16.57
N GLY A 228 0.36 7.10 -17.15
CA GLY A 228 0.00 6.71 -18.51
C GLY A 228 -1.48 7.02 -18.76
N TRP A 229 -1.96 6.82 -20.00
CA TRP A 229 -3.36 7.06 -20.36
C TRP A 229 -4.17 5.77 -20.24
N ASN A 230 -5.18 5.75 -19.37
CA ASN A 230 -5.89 4.52 -19.01
C ASN A 230 -4.97 3.41 -18.45
N VAL A 231 -3.84 3.81 -17.86
CA VAL A 231 -2.72 2.94 -17.45
C VAL A 231 -3.12 1.77 -16.54
N VAL A 232 -4.16 1.93 -15.73
CA VAL A 232 -4.66 0.86 -14.86
C VAL A 232 -5.52 -0.13 -15.64
N ASN A 233 -6.55 0.34 -16.36
CA ASN A 233 -7.54 -0.55 -16.97
C ASN A 233 -7.09 -1.14 -18.31
N PHE A 234 -6.12 -0.51 -18.98
CA PHE A 234 -5.52 -1.02 -20.21
C PHE A 234 -4.14 -1.61 -19.93
N ASP A 235 -3.10 -0.79 -19.82
CA ASP A 235 -1.71 -1.24 -19.84
C ASP A 235 -1.40 -2.23 -18.72
N THR A 236 -1.61 -1.84 -17.46
CA THR A 236 -1.28 -2.68 -16.30
C THR A 236 -2.15 -3.93 -16.27
N TRP A 237 -3.43 -3.82 -16.62
CA TRP A 237 -4.34 -4.96 -16.68
C TRP A 237 -3.98 -5.94 -17.81
N TYR A 238 -3.58 -5.44 -18.97
CA TYR A 238 -3.11 -6.25 -20.08
C TYR A 238 -1.82 -6.99 -19.70
N LEU A 239 -0.85 -6.27 -19.11
CA LEU A 239 0.39 -6.86 -18.61
C LEU A 239 0.13 -7.91 -17.51
N GLN A 240 -0.88 -7.70 -16.66
CA GLN A 240 -1.28 -8.71 -15.67
C GLN A 240 -1.75 -9.98 -16.36
N ARG A 241 -2.70 -9.87 -17.29
CA ARG A 241 -3.22 -11.02 -18.04
C ARG A 241 -2.11 -11.73 -18.82
N LEU A 242 -1.16 -10.97 -19.36
CA LEU A 242 0.00 -11.51 -20.08
C LEU A 242 0.91 -12.30 -19.13
N ALA A 243 1.23 -11.73 -17.96
CA ALA A 243 2.01 -12.42 -16.94
C ALA A 243 1.32 -13.73 -16.52
N ASP A 244 0.01 -13.69 -16.26
CA ASP A 244 -0.77 -14.88 -15.89
C ASP A 244 -0.73 -15.97 -16.97
N LYS A 245 -0.90 -15.58 -18.25
CA LYS A 245 -0.81 -16.51 -19.41
C LYS A 245 0.58 -17.15 -19.53
N LEU A 246 1.63 -16.42 -19.17
CA LEU A 246 3.01 -16.89 -19.22
C LEU A 246 3.44 -17.63 -17.94
N GLY A 247 2.59 -17.71 -16.91
CA GLY A 247 2.96 -18.28 -15.61
C GLY A 247 3.97 -17.42 -14.84
N LEU A 248 4.03 -16.12 -15.13
CA LEU A 248 4.92 -15.16 -14.49
C LEU A 248 4.19 -14.32 -13.44
N ARG A 249 4.95 -13.72 -12.53
CA ARG A 249 4.44 -12.69 -11.61
C ARG A 249 4.74 -11.31 -12.17
N LEU A 250 3.72 -10.47 -12.32
CA LEU A 250 3.89 -9.07 -12.68
C LEU A 250 4.42 -8.28 -11.47
N VAL A 251 5.71 -7.94 -11.48
CA VAL A 251 6.41 -7.30 -10.35
C VAL A 251 6.69 -5.82 -10.62
N LEU A 252 5.71 -4.96 -10.36
CA LEU A 252 5.84 -3.49 -10.50
C LEU A 252 5.99 -2.76 -9.16
N GLY A 253 5.78 -3.45 -8.03
CA GLY A 253 5.94 -2.87 -6.71
C GLY A 253 7.40 -2.82 -6.30
N ARG A 254 7.73 -1.86 -5.42
CA ARG A 254 9.03 -1.82 -4.73
C ARG A 254 9.38 -3.16 -4.11
N ASP A 255 10.68 -3.45 -4.04
CA ASP A 255 11.20 -4.74 -3.58
C ASP A 255 10.69 -5.92 -4.43
N ARG A 256 10.50 -5.67 -5.74
CA ARG A 256 9.94 -6.61 -6.72
C ARG A 256 8.65 -7.28 -6.26
N ARG A 257 7.80 -6.53 -5.54
CA ARG A 257 6.50 -7.03 -5.10
C ARG A 257 5.54 -7.11 -6.28
N SER A 258 4.73 -8.17 -6.28
CA SER A 258 3.71 -8.36 -7.30
C SER A 258 2.64 -7.28 -7.20
N VAL A 259 2.08 -6.91 -8.36
CA VAL A 259 0.88 -6.09 -8.43
C VAL A 259 -0.25 -6.78 -7.67
N HIS A 260 -1.03 -5.99 -6.93
CA HIS A 260 -2.18 -6.47 -6.18
C HIS A 260 -3.44 -5.79 -6.71
N TRP A 261 -4.37 -6.58 -7.22
CA TRP A 261 -5.68 -6.11 -7.68
C TRP A 261 -6.71 -6.23 -6.56
N ARG A 262 -7.40 -5.13 -6.25
CA ARG A 262 -8.64 -5.18 -5.46
C ARG A 262 -9.79 -5.16 -6.45
N GLN A 263 -10.42 -6.30 -6.64
CA GLN A 263 -11.68 -6.37 -7.37
C GLN A 263 -12.79 -5.93 -6.41
N LEU A 264 -13.66 -5.04 -6.87
CA LEU A 264 -14.91 -4.79 -6.18
C LEU A 264 -15.77 -6.04 -6.41
N ASP A 265 -16.26 -6.63 -5.32
CA ASP A 265 -17.29 -7.67 -5.37
C ASP A 265 -18.57 -7.12 -6.02
#